data_AF-A0A7S3LZH2-F1
#
_entry.id   AF-A0A7S3LZH2-F1
#
_cell.length_a   1.000
_cell.length_b   1.000
_cell.length_c   1.000
_cell.angle_alpha   90.00
_cell.angle_beta   90.00
_cell.angle_gamma   90.00
#
_symmetry.space_group_name_H-M   'P 1'
#
loop_
_entity.id
_entity.type
_entity.pdbx_description
1 polymer ?
#
loop_
_entity_poly.entity_id
_entity_poly.type
_entity_poly.pdbx_seq_one_letter_code
_entity_poly.pdbx_strand_id
1 'polypeptide(L)'
;FLDELVGLQDYNQFWNTSYTQCMKDKAAHVLPIDHVCLHNKEYDPVTDRGVGTSFWDRKLDADKCTDRLDKARKLFKEKFPQFPEHLEEPACEFDMYYGGEFDWKINHTGSPKSDFWEQRM
;
A
#
# COMPACT_ATOMS: atom_id res chain seq x y z
N PHE A 1 -14.88 4.65 -13.36
CA PHE A 1 -15.34 3.33 -12.92
C PHE A 1 -14.48 2.29 -13.62
N LEU A 2 -14.13 1.20 -12.93
CA LEU A 2 -13.37 0.10 -13.51
C LEU A 2 -14.20 -0.55 -14.63
N ASP A 3 -13.58 -0.89 -15.76
CA ASP A 3 -14.21 -1.75 -16.75
C ASP A 3 -14.04 -3.21 -16.33
N GLU A 4 -15.12 -3.80 -15.82
CA GLU A 4 -15.13 -5.17 -15.32
C GLU A 4 -14.89 -6.23 -16.41
N LEU A 5 -15.10 -5.89 -17.69
CA LEU A 5 -14.87 -6.82 -18.81
C LEU A 5 -13.42 -6.82 -19.30
N VAL A 6 -12.73 -5.70 -19.16
CA VAL A 6 -11.31 -5.56 -19.54
C VAL A 6 -10.38 -5.99 -18.41
N GLY A 7 -10.80 -5.76 -17.17
CA GLY A 7 -9.98 -6.02 -15.99
C GLY A 7 -8.77 -5.10 -15.89
N LEU A 8 -7.92 -5.35 -14.89
CA LEU A 8 -6.66 -4.65 -14.72
C LEU A 8 -5.53 -5.51 -15.26
N GLN A 9 -4.83 -5.02 -16.28
CA GLN A 9 -3.65 -5.69 -16.84
C GLN A 9 -2.44 -5.59 -15.90
N ASP A 10 -2.29 -4.43 -15.25
CA ASP A 10 -1.22 -4.16 -14.29
C ASP A 10 -1.77 -3.33 -13.12
N TYR A 11 -1.76 -3.90 -11.91
CA TYR A 11 -2.19 -3.22 -10.69
C TYR A 11 -1.32 -2.02 -10.36
N ASN A 12 -0.02 -2.10 -10.62
CA ASN A 12 0.95 -1.04 -10.34
C ASN A 12 0.69 0.18 -11.24
N GLN A 13 0.46 -0.04 -12.54
CA GLN A 13 0.07 1.02 -13.46
C GLN A 13 -1.30 1.61 -13.07
N PHE A 14 -2.27 0.76 -12.78
CA PHE A 14 -3.61 1.17 -12.38
C PHE A 14 -3.59 2.05 -11.13
N TRP A 15 -2.81 1.68 -10.12
CA TRP A 15 -2.73 2.38 -8.83
C TRP A 15 -1.87 3.65 -8.91
N ASN A 16 -0.67 3.56 -9.49
CA ASN A 16 0.33 4.63 -9.37
C ASN A 16 0.33 5.65 -10.53
N THR A 17 0.01 5.22 -11.75
CA THR A 17 0.29 6.05 -12.94
C THR A 17 -0.94 6.36 -13.79
N SER A 18 -2.01 5.57 -13.70
CA SER A 18 -3.20 5.72 -14.55
C SER A 18 -3.84 7.11 -14.50
N TYR A 19 -3.95 7.70 -13.31
CA TYR A 19 -4.50 9.05 -13.14
C TYR A 19 -3.61 10.10 -13.82
N THR A 20 -2.31 10.04 -13.54
CA THR A 20 -1.32 10.97 -14.11
C THR A 20 -1.27 10.85 -15.62
N GLN A 21 -1.36 9.64 -16.16
CA GLN A 21 -1.41 9.39 -17.59
C GLN A 21 -2.68 9.97 -18.22
N CYS A 22 -3.85 9.73 -17.62
CA CYS A 22 -5.11 10.34 -18.07
C CYS A 22 -5.03 11.87 -18.11
N MET A 23 -4.47 12.48 -17.07
CA MET A 23 -4.29 13.93 -17.00
C MET A 23 -3.36 14.45 -18.10
N LYS A 24 -2.27 13.72 -18.41
CA LYS A 24 -1.36 14.05 -19.52
C LYS A 24 -2.07 13.94 -20.88
N ASP A 25 -2.81 12.85 -21.12
CA ASP A 25 -3.51 12.61 -22.38
C ASP A 25 -4.61 13.64 -22.62
N LYS A 26 -5.30 14.05 -21.55
CA LYS A 26 -6.25 15.16 -21.58
C LYS A 26 -5.58 16.49 -21.91
N ALA A 27 -4.43 16.79 -21.30
CA ALA A 27 -3.66 18.00 -21.59
C ALA A 27 -3.08 18.02 -23.01
N ALA A 28 -2.76 16.85 -23.57
CA ALA A 28 -2.30 16.68 -24.94
C ALA A 28 -3.43 16.61 -25.98
N HIS A 29 -4.69 16.78 -25.57
CA HIS A 29 -5.89 16.66 -26.42
C HIS A 29 -6.05 15.30 -27.10
N VAL A 30 -5.45 14.24 -26.55
CA VAL A 30 -5.70 12.84 -26.95
C VAL A 30 -7.08 12.39 -26.44
N LEU A 31 -7.47 12.88 -25.26
CA LEU A 31 -8.79 12.65 -24.68
C LEU A 31 -9.68 13.90 -24.78
N PRO A 32 -11.02 13.74 -24.83
CA PRO A 32 -11.96 14.85 -24.79
C PRO A 32 -11.73 15.78 -23.58
N ILE A 33 -12.02 17.07 -23.75
CA ILE A 33 -11.86 18.08 -22.68
C ILE A 33 -12.79 17.80 -21.49
N ASP A 34 -13.96 17.21 -21.72
CA ASP A 34 -14.93 16.81 -20.70
C ASP A 34 -14.62 15.43 -20.11
N HIS A 35 -13.58 14.73 -20.57
CA HIS A 35 -13.20 13.43 -20.04
C HIS A 35 -12.82 13.54 -18.56
N VAL A 36 -13.39 12.66 -17.73
CA VAL A 36 -13.20 12.66 -16.27
C VAL A 36 -12.05 11.71 -15.92
N CYS A 37 -10.89 12.25 -15.56
CA CYS A 37 -9.80 11.47 -15.00
C CYS A 37 -10.09 11.13 -13.54
N LEU A 38 -10.21 9.83 -13.25
CA LEU A 38 -10.48 9.34 -11.90
C LEU A 38 -9.20 8.88 -11.24
N HIS A 39 -8.97 9.36 -10.02
CA HIS A 39 -7.89 8.85 -9.20
C HIS A 39 -8.38 7.57 -8.52
N ASN A 40 -7.79 6.44 -8.89
CA ASN A 40 -8.10 5.16 -8.29
C ASN A 40 -7.51 5.12 -6.88
N LYS A 41 -8.27 5.62 -5.91
CA LYS A 41 -7.93 5.54 -4.49
C LYS A 41 -8.70 4.38 -3.87
N GLU A 42 -8.03 3.58 -3.05
CA GLU A 42 -8.65 2.49 -2.30
C GLU A 42 -9.59 3.01 -1.20
N TYR A 43 -9.44 4.28 -0.80
CA TYR A 43 -10.19 4.91 0.28
C TYR A 43 -10.49 6.37 -0.02
N ASP A 44 -11.74 6.78 0.23
CA ASP A 44 -12.20 8.16 0.17
C ASP A 44 -12.33 8.75 1.59
N PRO A 45 -11.51 9.77 1.95
CA PRO A 45 -11.56 10.40 3.26
C PRO A 45 -12.83 11.21 3.51
N VAL A 46 -13.53 11.67 2.48
CA VAL A 46 -14.74 12.50 2.65
C VAL A 46 -15.90 11.64 3.14
N THR A 47 -16.04 10.45 2.57
CA THR A 47 -17.11 9.50 2.93
C THR A 47 -16.69 8.48 3.98
N ASP A 48 -15.40 8.45 4.34
CA ASP A 48 -14.79 7.47 5.26
C ASP A 48 -15.07 6.02 4.82
N ARG A 49 -14.88 5.77 3.52
CA ARG A 49 -15.22 4.51 2.86
C ARG A 49 -14.13 4.02 1.92
N GLY A 50 -14.00 2.70 1.82
CA GLY A 50 -13.24 2.08 0.77
C GLY A 50 -13.93 2.19 -0.58
N VAL A 51 -13.16 2.32 -1.66
CA VAL A 51 -13.67 2.35 -3.03
C VAL A 51 -13.59 0.95 -3.60
N GLY A 52 -14.73 0.36 -3.96
CA GLY A 52 -14.80 -1.01 -4.49
C GLY A 52 -14.62 -2.11 -3.44
N THR A 53 -14.40 -1.76 -2.17
CA THR A 53 -14.35 -2.70 -1.05
C THR A 53 -14.73 -2.02 0.26
N SER A 54 -15.47 -2.71 1.13
CA SER A 54 -15.81 -2.21 2.46
C SER A 54 -14.71 -2.44 3.50
N PHE A 55 -13.58 -3.03 3.10
CA PHE A 55 -12.46 -3.29 3.99
C PHE A 55 -11.96 -2.00 4.65
N TRP A 56 -11.90 -0.89 3.92
CA TRP A 56 -11.34 0.38 4.42
C TRP A 56 -12.37 1.33 5.08
N ASP A 57 -13.65 0.95 5.17
CA ASP A 57 -14.71 1.82 5.72
C ASP A 57 -14.48 2.12 7.19
N ARG A 58 -14.48 3.40 7.61
CA ARG A 58 -14.21 3.83 8.99
C ARG A 58 -12.80 3.51 9.45
N LYS A 59 -11.79 3.92 8.69
CA LYS A 59 -10.40 3.47 8.93
C LYS A 59 -9.82 3.92 10.27
N LEU A 60 -10.36 4.99 10.87
CA LEU A 60 -9.92 5.53 12.15
C LEU A 60 -10.76 5.02 13.34
N ASP A 61 -11.80 4.22 13.09
CA ASP A 61 -12.61 3.57 14.11
C ASP A 61 -11.86 2.33 14.63
N ALA A 62 -11.53 2.34 15.93
CA ALA A 62 -10.73 1.31 16.58
C ALA A 62 -11.40 -0.07 16.56
N ASP A 63 -12.72 -0.12 16.72
CA ASP A 63 -13.48 -1.37 16.68
C ASP A 63 -13.47 -1.94 15.27
N LYS A 64 -13.62 -1.07 14.26
CA LYS A 64 -13.50 -1.48 12.85
C LYS A 64 -12.10 -1.95 12.50
N CYS A 65 -11.05 -1.36 13.08
CA CYS A 65 -9.68 -1.83 12.91
C CYS A 65 -9.49 -3.24 13.47
N THR A 66 -10.04 -3.49 14.65
CA THR A 66 -10.00 -4.79 15.29
C THR A 66 -10.74 -5.84 14.44
N ASP A 67 -11.96 -5.52 14.00
CA ASP A 67 -12.76 -6.37 13.10
C ASP A 67 -12.00 -6.76 11.82
N ARG A 68 -11.24 -5.83 11.22
CA ARG A 68 -10.46 -6.08 10.01
C ARG A 68 -9.33 -7.06 10.26
N LEU A 69 -8.59 -6.89 11.34
CA LEU A 69 -7.49 -7.77 11.70
C LEU A 69 -8.00 -9.19 12.00
N ASP A 70 -9.13 -9.31 12.69
CA ASP A 70 -9.71 -10.62 13.00
C ASP A 70 -10.21 -11.35 11.75
N LYS A 71 -10.82 -10.63 10.80
CA LYS A 71 -11.16 -11.20 9.49
C LYS A 71 -9.93 -11.68 8.73
N ALA A 72 -8.85 -10.90 8.74
CA ALA A 72 -7.60 -11.25 8.08
C ALA A 72 -6.97 -12.51 8.70
N ARG A 73 -6.90 -12.58 10.05
CA ARG A 73 -6.40 -13.74 10.79
C ARG A 73 -7.21 -15.00 10.50
N LYS A 74 -8.54 -14.90 10.55
CA LYS A 74 -9.45 -16.01 10.22
C LYS A 74 -9.26 -16.51 8.80
N LEU A 75 -9.20 -15.61 7.82
CA LEU A 75 -8.98 -15.97 6.42
C LEU A 75 -7.59 -16.60 6.22
N PHE A 76 -6.57 -16.08 6.88
CA PHE A 76 -5.23 -16.65 6.86
C PHE A 76 -5.25 -18.09 7.38
N LYS A 77 -5.90 -18.34 8.53
CA LYS A 77 -5.99 -19.68 9.10
C LYS A 77 -6.76 -20.67 8.22
N GLU A 78 -7.81 -20.20 7.53
CA GLU A 78 -8.55 -21.00 6.55
C GLU A 78 -7.66 -21.42 5.37
N LYS A 79 -6.84 -20.51 4.84
CA LYS A 79 -5.97 -20.78 3.67
C LYS A 79 -4.67 -21.49 4.04
N PHE A 80 -4.19 -21.30 5.26
CA PHE A 80 -2.89 -21.73 5.75
C PHE A 80 -3.01 -22.44 7.11
N PRO A 81 -3.75 -23.56 7.20
CA PRO A 81 -4.10 -24.20 8.46
C PRO A 81 -2.88 -24.73 9.25
N GLN A 82 -1.76 -25.01 8.58
CA GLN A 82 -0.51 -25.45 9.19
C GLN A 82 0.26 -24.33 9.91
N PHE A 83 -0.01 -23.06 9.57
CA PHE A 83 0.65 -21.92 10.19
C PHE A 83 -0.17 -21.42 11.41
N PRO A 84 0.50 -20.86 12.43
CA PRO A 84 -0.18 -20.27 13.57
C PRO A 84 -0.97 -19.02 13.14
N GLU A 85 -2.14 -18.80 13.74
CA GLU A 85 -2.98 -17.62 13.50
C GLU A 85 -2.39 -16.35 14.10
N HIS A 86 -1.68 -16.50 15.23
CA HIS A 86 -0.97 -15.44 15.92
C HIS A 86 0.52 -15.70 15.80
N LEU A 87 1.23 -14.70 15.31
CA LEU A 87 2.67 -14.61 15.47
C LEU A 87 2.94 -13.72 16.68
N GLU A 88 4.01 -14.02 17.41
CA GLU A 88 4.52 -13.08 18.41
C GLU A 88 4.87 -11.78 17.70
N GLU A 89 4.61 -10.66 18.38
CA GLU A 89 5.05 -9.36 17.89
C GLU A 89 6.57 -9.45 17.68
N PRO A 90 7.06 -9.12 16.47
CA PRO A 90 8.50 -9.18 16.21
C PRO A 90 9.21 -8.30 17.23
N ALA A 91 10.37 -8.73 17.71
CA ALA A 91 11.21 -7.88 18.53
C ALA A 91 11.42 -6.57 17.78
N CYS A 92 11.03 -5.45 18.39
CA CYS A 92 11.27 -4.14 17.81
C CYS A 92 12.79 -3.98 17.72
N GLU A 93 13.37 -4.03 16.52
CA GLU A 93 14.82 -3.81 16.32
C GLU A 93 15.25 -2.38 16.71
N PHE A 94 14.28 -1.52 17.03
CA PHE A 94 14.44 -0.14 17.49
C PHE A 94 13.79 0.04 18.87
N ASP A 95 14.51 -0.32 19.93
CA ASP A 95 14.00 -0.18 21.31
C ASP A 95 14.46 1.14 21.99
N MET A 96 15.40 1.89 21.38
CA MET A 96 15.87 3.20 21.87
C MET A 96 16.96 3.81 20.97
N TYR A 97 17.11 5.14 21.04
CA TYR A 97 18.30 5.83 20.53
C TYR A 97 19.52 5.49 21.40
N TYR A 98 20.61 5.01 20.81
CA TYR A 98 21.86 4.82 21.54
C TYR A 98 22.69 6.11 21.55
N GLY A 99 23.26 6.47 22.69
CA GLY A 99 24.19 7.61 22.76
C GLY A 99 25.37 7.39 21.80
N GLY A 100 25.52 8.26 20.80
CA GLY A 100 26.54 8.15 19.76
C GLY A 100 26.17 7.23 18.59
N GLU A 101 24.91 6.79 18.45
CA GLU A 101 24.43 5.94 17.34
C GLU A 101 24.75 6.51 15.96
N PHE A 102 24.66 7.84 15.81
CA PHE A 102 25.01 8.52 14.56
C PHE A 102 26.51 8.63 14.30
N ASP A 103 27.35 8.35 15.31
CA ASP A 103 28.81 8.31 15.19
C ASP A 103 29.33 6.88 14.99
N TRP A 104 28.44 5.87 15.02
CA TRP A 104 28.83 4.48 14.79
C TRP A 104 29.33 4.32 13.36
N LYS A 105 30.50 3.70 13.22
CA LYS A 105 31.01 3.37 11.89
C LYS A 105 30.07 2.35 11.26
N ILE A 106 29.37 2.77 10.21
CA ILE A 106 28.59 1.90 9.35
C ILE A 106 29.53 0.81 8.80
N ASN A 107 29.43 -0.40 9.35
CA ASN A 107 30.28 -1.50 8.97
C ASN A 107 29.51 -2.54 8.15
N HIS A 108 29.37 -2.27 6.86
CA HIS A 108 28.78 -3.21 5.89
C HIS A 108 29.81 -4.23 5.35
N THR A 109 30.88 -4.56 6.08
CA THR A 109 31.87 -5.53 5.58
C THR A 109 31.19 -6.89 5.35
N GLY A 110 31.08 -7.27 4.07
CA GLY A 110 30.45 -8.53 3.64
C GLY A 110 28.96 -8.45 3.36
N SER A 111 28.29 -7.31 3.56
CA SER A 111 26.89 -7.15 3.16
C SER A 111 26.79 -7.03 1.64
N PRO A 112 25.83 -7.73 0.97
CA PRO A 112 25.51 -7.47 -0.42
C PRO A 112 25.18 -5.99 -0.60
N LYS A 113 25.74 -5.35 -1.63
CA LYS A 113 25.33 -3.99 -1.98
C LYS A 113 23.84 -4.01 -2.32
N SER A 114 23.09 -3.10 -1.73
CA SER A 114 21.68 -2.91 -2.07
C SER A 114 21.60 -1.92 -3.24
N ASP A 115 21.05 -2.37 -4.36
CA ASP A 115 20.80 -1.54 -5.55
C ASP A 115 19.75 -0.44 -5.30
N PHE A 116 19.05 -0.50 -4.16
CA PHE A 116 17.98 0.42 -3.80
C PHE A 116 18.46 1.86 -3.56
N TRP A 117 19.69 2.03 -3.07
CA TRP A 117 20.24 3.33 -2.69
C TRP A 117 20.97 4.05 -3.82
N GLU A 118 21.32 3.34 -4.90
CA GLU A 118 21.96 3.95 -6.09
C GLU A 118 20.95 4.71 -6.97
N GLN A 119 19.64 4.47 -6.80
CA GLN A 119 18.59 5.10 -7.61
C GLN A 119 18.02 6.40 -7.03
N ARG A 120 18.61 6.93 -5.94
CA ARG A 120 18.11 8.14 -5.25
C ARG A 120 19.09 9.31 -5.19
N MET A 121 20.17 9.30 -5.96
CA MET A 121 21.01 10.49 -6.18
C MET A 121 21.00 10.90 -7.65
#